data_AF-A0A396GZ95-F1
#
_entry.id   AF-A0A396GZ95-F1
#
_cell.length_a   1.000
_cell.length_b   1.000
_cell.length_c   1.000
_cell.angle_alpha   90.00
_cell.angle_beta   90.00
_cell.angle_gamma   90.00
#
_symmetry.space_group_name_H-M   'P 1'
#
loop_
_entity.id
_entity.type
_entity.pdbx_description
1 polymer ?
#
loop_
_entity_poly.entity_id
_entity_poly.type
_entity_poly.pdbx_seq_one_letter_code
_entity_poly.pdbx_strand_id
1 'polypeptide(L)'
;MAPVDLFYFLLFFHLMLILSAVYGSGYTYNCPHSFSCGARGVFRYPFTKAEQLDCGSILIHGCDDSYYSPKMIQLEKNAKKIELTSIIDQNTITVSDQEFYKRLQDNLCDTLKQNYTLPPASPFVSFYINNNVTLFLCNRSHNINPPAQYFKHNCSSFSYDIYYNRKPYLNVTNEKADSFFSSCSVLQFPSKDLTDTRHILSFVSAQMVIKIVLSDDCDECSNHRGGQCMLDAKRMFFYCQNGKVQINLSHSCIPFDCFLIFNT
;
A
#
# COMPACT_ATOMS: atom_id res chain seq x y z
N MET A 1 -17.19 63.01 23.59
CA MET A 1 -15.88 62.34 23.72
C MET A 1 -15.98 60.84 23.39
N ALA A 2 -16.90 60.42 22.51
CA ALA A 2 -17.11 59.01 22.12
C ALA A 2 -16.56 58.57 20.74
N PRO A 3 -16.30 59.45 19.74
CA PRO A 3 -15.94 58.97 18.39
C PRO A 3 -14.46 58.52 18.29
N VAL A 4 -13.59 59.08 19.13
CA VAL A 4 -12.15 58.77 19.14
C VAL A 4 -11.92 57.38 19.75
N ASP A 5 -12.60 57.05 20.85
CA ASP A 5 -12.50 55.74 21.49
C ASP A 5 -13.08 54.63 20.60
N LEU A 6 -14.17 54.91 19.89
CA LEU A 6 -14.74 53.99 18.90
C LEU A 6 -13.76 53.72 17.75
N PHE A 7 -13.06 54.75 17.29
CA PHE A 7 -12.06 54.62 16.22
C PHE A 7 -10.86 53.77 16.67
N TYR A 8 -10.33 53.99 17.87
CA TYR A 8 -9.25 53.17 18.42
C TYR A 8 -9.67 51.71 18.63
N PHE A 9 -10.90 51.48 19.07
CA PHE A 9 -11.44 50.13 19.27
C PHE A 9 -11.58 49.36 17.95
N LEU A 10 -12.08 50.01 16.89
CA LEU A 10 -12.17 49.42 15.55
C LEU A 10 -10.78 49.13 14.96
N LEU A 11 -9.83 50.05 15.14
CA LEU A 11 -8.45 49.88 14.67
C LEU A 11 -7.76 48.70 15.37
N PHE A 12 -7.97 48.54 16.68
CA PHE A 12 -7.48 47.39 17.44
C PHE A 12 -8.11 46.08 16.98
N PHE A 13 -9.43 46.06 16.73
CA PHE A 13 -10.11 44.87 16.20
C PHE A 13 -9.61 44.48 14.81
N HIS A 14 -9.37 45.44 13.92
CA HIS A 14 -8.77 45.17 12.62
C HIS A 14 -7.33 44.67 12.74
N LEU A 15 -6.53 45.23 13.64
CA LEU A 15 -5.17 44.74 13.88
C LEU A 15 -5.18 43.31 14.42
N MET A 16 -6.10 42.98 15.33
CA MET A 16 -6.29 41.62 15.86
C MET A 16 -6.77 40.64 14.79
N LEU A 17 -7.67 41.06 13.89
CA LEU A 17 -8.11 40.24 12.75
C LEU A 17 -6.97 39.99 11.75
N ILE A 18 -6.14 41.00 11.47
CA ILE A 18 -4.96 40.86 10.60
C ILE A 18 -3.93 39.95 11.27
N LEU A 19 -3.67 40.12 12.57
CA LEU A 19 -2.80 39.23 13.34
C LEU A 19 -3.36 37.80 13.38
N SER A 20 -4.67 37.62 13.48
CA SER A 20 -5.32 36.30 13.42
C SER A 20 -5.22 35.67 12.02
N ALA A 21 -5.26 36.46 10.95
CA ALA A 21 -5.04 35.99 9.59
C ALA A 21 -3.57 35.66 9.30
N VAL A 22 -2.63 36.41 9.89
CA VAL A 22 -1.18 36.20 9.76
C VAL A 22 -0.70 35.02 10.61
N TYR A 23 -1.21 34.85 11.84
CA TYR A 23 -0.97 33.65 12.66
C TYR A 23 -1.83 32.45 12.24
N GLY A 24 -2.91 32.71 11.50
CA GLY A 24 -3.68 31.72 10.75
C GLY A 24 -3.09 31.38 9.39
N SER A 25 -1.87 31.84 9.09
CA SER A 25 -1.06 31.21 8.05
C SER A 25 -0.66 29.83 8.55
N GLY A 26 -1.55 28.86 8.32
CA GLY A 26 -1.23 27.46 8.49
C GLY A 26 0.13 27.23 7.84
N TYR A 27 1.07 26.68 8.60
CA TYR A 27 2.33 26.18 8.10
C TYR A 27 2.06 25.56 6.73
N THR A 28 2.56 26.18 5.66
CA THR A 28 2.51 25.59 4.32
C THR A 28 3.42 24.38 4.39
N TYR A 29 2.86 23.27 4.86
CA TYR A 29 3.55 22.00 4.96
C TYR A 29 3.72 21.50 3.53
N ASN A 30 4.73 22.03 2.85
CA ASN A 30 5.07 21.62 1.51
C ASN A 30 5.62 20.21 1.62
N CYS A 31 4.79 19.26 1.22
CA CYS A 31 5.19 17.87 1.19
C CYS A 31 6.38 17.69 0.25
N PRO A 32 7.46 17.06 0.71
CA PRO A 32 8.63 16.86 -0.13
C PRO A 32 8.26 15.91 -1.27
N HIS A 33 8.64 16.26 -2.51
CA HIS A 33 8.47 15.39 -3.67
C HIS A 33 9.21 14.05 -3.50
N SER A 34 10.31 14.06 -2.75
CA SER A 34 11.07 12.87 -2.39
C SER A 34 11.80 13.05 -1.06
N PHE A 35 12.05 11.96 -0.34
CA PHE A 35 12.81 11.98 0.90
C PHE A 35 13.76 10.78 1.00
N SER A 36 14.90 10.96 1.66
CA SER A 36 15.83 9.86 1.98
C SER A 36 15.41 9.18 3.28
N CYS A 37 15.62 7.85 3.35
CA CYS A 37 15.32 7.03 4.52
C CYS A 37 16.49 6.08 4.84
N GLY A 38 17.67 6.65 5.03
CA GLY A 38 18.89 5.91 5.38
C GLY A 38 19.30 4.89 4.32
N ALA A 39 19.70 3.70 4.76
CA ALA A 39 20.09 2.59 3.88
C ALA A 39 18.94 2.04 3.00
N ARG A 40 17.69 2.47 3.23
CA ARG A 40 16.54 2.07 2.38
C ARG A 40 16.40 2.92 1.13
N GLY A 41 17.20 3.97 0.97
CA GLY A 41 17.24 4.77 -0.24
C GLY A 41 16.28 5.96 -0.22
N VAL A 42 15.89 6.39 -1.42
CA VAL A 42 15.03 7.57 -1.64
C VAL A 42 13.63 7.10 -2.00
N PHE A 43 12.65 7.69 -1.33
CA PHE A 43 11.23 7.44 -1.52
C PHE A 43 10.54 8.67 -2.11
N ARG A 44 9.40 8.44 -2.75
CA ARG A 44 8.48 9.47 -3.28
C ARG A 44 7.06 9.05 -2.95
N TYR A 45 6.08 9.83 -3.35
CA TYR A 45 4.68 9.42 -3.29
C TYR A 45 4.49 8.01 -3.90
N PRO A 46 3.64 7.12 -3.33
CA PRO A 46 2.72 7.33 -2.20
C PRO A 46 3.33 7.21 -0.80
N PHE A 47 4.64 7.01 -0.69
CA PHE A 47 5.32 6.94 0.60
C PHE A 47 5.45 8.32 1.24
N THR A 48 5.43 8.33 2.57
CA THR A 48 5.74 9.51 3.38
C THR A 48 6.39 9.09 4.68
N LYS A 49 7.12 9.98 5.34
CA LYS A 49 7.59 9.73 6.70
C LYS A 49 6.41 9.78 7.67
N ALA A 50 6.47 9.02 8.75
CA ALA A 50 5.40 8.95 9.75
C ALA A 50 5.11 10.31 10.42
N GLU A 51 6.07 11.23 10.43
CA GLU A 51 5.96 12.60 10.93
C GLU A 51 5.21 13.52 9.96
N GLN A 52 5.03 13.08 8.70
CA GLN A 52 4.43 13.83 7.59
C GLN A 52 3.16 13.13 7.07
N LEU A 53 2.19 12.90 7.97
CA LEU A 53 0.97 12.12 7.72
C LEU A 53 0.13 12.62 6.54
N ASP A 54 0.19 13.91 6.24
CA ASP A 54 -0.62 14.54 5.20
C ASP A 54 0.06 14.53 3.83
N CYS A 55 1.23 13.88 3.69
CA CYS A 55 2.01 13.90 2.45
C CYS A 55 1.98 12.61 1.63
N GLY A 56 1.39 11.54 2.16
CA GLY A 56 1.33 10.24 1.50
C GLY A 56 0.47 9.26 2.28
N SER A 57 0.10 8.16 1.64
CA SER A 57 -0.77 7.14 2.23
C SER A 57 0.00 6.02 2.91
N ILE A 58 1.26 5.81 2.56
CA ILE A 58 2.10 4.74 3.09
C ILE A 58 3.15 5.34 4.02
N LEU A 59 3.07 5.00 5.30
CA LEU A 59 3.93 5.61 6.32
C LEU A 59 5.21 4.79 6.49
N ILE A 60 6.36 5.46 6.49
CA ILE A 60 7.65 4.88 6.86
C ILE A 60 8.13 5.53 8.16
N HIS A 61 8.38 4.70 9.16
CA HIS A 61 8.82 5.08 10.49
C HIS A 61 10.34 4.90 10.61
N GLY A 62 10.97 5.81 11.35
CA GLY A 62 12.40 5.75 11.66
C GLY A 62 13.33 6.25 10.55
N CYS A 63 12.81 7.04 9.60
CA CYS A 63 13.65 7.62 8.54
C CYS A 63 14.63 8.68 9.06
N ASP A 64 14.33 9.30 10.20
CA ASP A 64 15.18 10.30 10.87
C ASP A 64 16.10 9.67 11.94
N ASP A 65 15.99 8.37 12.16
CA ASP A 65 16.91 7.61 13.02
C ASP A 65 18.25 7.37 12.30
N SER A 66 19.15 6.60 12.94
CA SER A 66 20.46 6.27 12.36
C SER A 66 20.34 5.62 10.97
N TYR A 67 21.36 5.83 10.14
CA TYR A 67 21.37 5.39 8.74
C TYR A 67 21.07 3.89 8.57
N TYR A 68 21.53 3.06 9.51
CA TYR A 68 21.37 1.61 9.51
C TYR A 68 20.26 1.09 10.44
N SER A 69 19.54 1.96 11.16
CA SER A 69 18.46 1.47 12.02
C SER A 69 17.35 0.80 11.20
N PRO A 70 16.68 -0.22 11.74
CA PRO A 70 15.52 -0.82 11.10
C PRO A 70 14.47 0.25 10.76
N LYS A 71 13.90 0.15 9.56
CA LYS A 71 12.83 1.03 9.10
C LYS A 71 11.54 0.23 9.09
N MET A 72 10.48 0.78 9.65
CA MET A 72 9.18 0.10 9.71
C MET A 72 8.23 0.77 8.73
N ILE A 73 7.45 -0.02 8.01
CA ILE A 73 6.44 0.46 7.07
C ILE A 73 5.05 0.11 7.57
N GLN A 74 4.13 1.03 7.34
CA GLN A 74 2.71 0.88 7.63
C GLN A 74 1.95 1.18 6.33
N LEU A 75 1.41 0.13 5.71
CA LEU A 75 0.75 0.19 4.40
C LEU A 75 -0.58 0.96 4.44
N GLU A 76 -1.18 1.10 5.63
CA GLU A 76 -2.36 1.93 5.88
C GLU A 76 -2.27 2.53 7.30
N LYS A 77 -2.87 3.69 7.56
CA LYS A 77 -2.77 4.45 8.83
C LYS A 77 -3.08 3.64 10.11
N ASN A 78 -3.84 2.55 10.01
CA ASN A 78 -4.18 1.65 11.12
C ASN A 78 -3.70 0.20 10.91
N ALA A 79 -2.97 -0.06 9.83
CA ALA A 79 -2.39 -1.39 9.60
C ALA A 79 -1.24 -1.66 10.56
N LYS A 80 -0.88 -2.94 10.66
CA LYS A 80 0.31 -3.38 11.37
C LYS A 80 1.58 -2.76 10.78
N LYS A 81 2.54 -2.44 11.64
CA LYS A 81 3.91 -2.07 11.25
C LYS A 81 4.73 -3.32 10.95
N ILE A 82 5.30 -3.40 9.76
CA ILE A 82 6.19 -4.49 9.33
C ILE A 82 7.55 -3.92 8.92
N GLU A 83 8.58 -4.74 8.94
CA GLU A 83 9.93 -4.27 8.65
C GLU A 83 10.08 -4.01 7.15
N LEU A 84 10.52 -2.82 6.76
CA LEU A 84 10.95 -2.51 5.41
C LEU A 84 12.40 -2.97 5.23
N THR A 85 12.61 -3.98 4.40
CA THR A 85 13.93 -4.60 4.20
C THR A 85 14.67 -4.02 3.01
N SER A 86 13.98 -3.71 1.92
CA SER A 86 14.58 -3.04 0.76
C SER A 86 13.51 -2.40 -0.13
N ILE A 87 13.97 -1.52 -1.02
CA ILE A 87 13.23 -1.04 -2.19
C ILE A 87 13.84 -1.71 -3.42
N ILE A 88 13.01 -2.31 -4.27
CA ILE A 88 13.43 -2.89 -5.55
C ILE A 88 13.33 -1.82 -6.64
N ASP A 89 12.20 -1.13 -6.67
CA ASP A 89 11.93 0.04 -7.50
C ASP A 89 10.93 0.97 -6.79
N GLN A 90 10.55 2.08 -7.42
CA GLN A 90 9.69 3.10 -6.84
C GLN A 90 8.33 2.57 -6.35
N ASN A 91 7.82 1.47 -6.90
CA ASN A 91 6.51 0.90 -6.61
C ASN A 91 6.59 -0.54 -6.08
N THR A 92 7.79 -1.06 -5.86
CA THR A 92 8.02 -2.44 -5.43
C THR A 92 8.99 -2.47 -4.25
N ILE A 93 8.52 -3.01 -3.13
CA ILE A 93 9.27 -3.07 -1.88
C ILE A 93 9.39 -4.51 -1.39
N THR A 94 10.44 -4.78 -0.60
CA THR A 94 10.55 -6.03 0.16
C THR A 94 10.32 -5.75 1.63
N VAL A 95 9.41 -6.50 2.24
CA VAL A 95 9.07 -6.38 3.65
C VAL A 95 9.27 -7.71 4.38
N SER A 96 9.42 -7.65 5.70
CA SER A 96 9.48 -8.82 6.57
C SER A 96 8.49 -8.68 7.72
N ASP A 97 7.55 -9.63 7.82
CA ASP A 97 6.63 -9.74 8.95
C ASP A 97 7.20 -10.70 10.02
N GLN A 98 7.90 -10.12 11.00
CA GLN A 98 8.54 -10.88 12.09
C GLN A 98 7.54 -11.65 12.97
N GLU A 99 6.31 -11.18 13.12
CA GLU A 99 5.29 -11.88 13.92
C GLU A 99 4.73 -13.07 13.14
N PHE A 100 4.47 -12.89 11.84
CA PHE A 100 4.05 -14.00 10.98
C PHE A 100 5.15 -15.06 10.88
N TYR A 101 6.42 -14.63 10.79
CA TYR A 101 7.56 -15.55 10.86
C TYR A 101 7.55 -16.40 12.13
N LYS A 102 7.38 -15.77 13.31
CA LYS A 102 7.32 -16.49 14.59
C LYS A 102 6.16 -17.50 14.63
N ARG A 103 4.96 -17.07 14.23
CA ARG A 103 3.78 -17.97 14.18
C ARG A 103 4.00 -19.17 13.26
N LEU A 104 4.64 -18.97 12.10
CA LEU A 104 5.01 -20.05 11.18
C LEU A 104 5.96 -21.07 11.81
N GLN A 105 6.90 -20.63 12.65
CA GLN A 105 7.84 -21.51 13.38
C GLN A 105 7.14 -22.24 14.53
N ASP A 106 6.29 -21.53 15.27
CA ASP A 106 5.64 -22.07 16.48
C ASP A 106 4.54 -23.08 16.14
N ASN A 107 3.66 -22.73 15.19
CA ASN A 107 2.56 -23.60 14.76
C ASN A 107 2.18 -23.33 13.30
N LEU A 108 2.86 -24.05 12.40
CA LEU A 108 2.67 -23.96 10.96
C LEU A 108 1.21 -24.16 10.54
N CYS A 109 0.57 -25.24 10.98
CA CYS A 109 -0.78 -25.57 10.55
C CYS A 109 -1.80 -24.54 11.04
N ASP A 110 -1.73 -24.13 12.31
CA ASP A 110 -2.64 -23.09 12.82
C ASP A 110 -2.44 -21.75 12.09
N THR A 111 -1.20 -21.41 11.76
CA THR A 111 -0.87 -20.17 11.03
C THR A 111 -1.41 -20.20 9.60
N LEU A 112 -1.33 -21.35 8.94
CA LEU A 112 -1.76 -21.52 7.55
C LEU A 112 -3.25 -21.85 7.40
N LYS A 113 -4.06 -21.72 8.45
CA LYS A 113 -5.52 -21.92 8.39
C LYS A 113 -6.27 -20.75 7.74
N GLN A 114 -5.64 -19.57 7.64
CA GLN A 114 -6.21 -18.33 7.13
C GLN A 114 -5.22 -17.66 6.17
N ASN A 115 -5.77 -16.94 5.18
CA ASN A 115 -4.97 -16.18 4.23
C ASN A 115 -4.07 -15.17 4.92
N TYR A 116 -2.87 -14.99 4.35
CA TYR A 116 -2.11 -13.80 4.65
C TYR A 116 -2.80 -12.60 3.98
N THR A 117 -3.18 -11.60 4.76
CA THR A 117 -3.92 -10.44 4.27
C THR A 117 -3.04 -9.20 4.26
N LEU A 118 -3.03 -8.51 3.13
CA LEU A 118 -2.59 -7.11 3.03
C LEU A 118 -3.77 -6.19 3.35
N PRO A 119 -3.53 -4.90 3.63
CA PRO A 119 -4.61 -3.94 3.76
C PRO A 119 -5.50 -3.94 2.52
N PRO A 120 -6.81 -3.68 2.68
CA PRO A 120 -7.72 -3.59 1.56
C PRO A 120 -7.28 -2.47 0.61
N ALA A 121 -7.61 -2.64 -0.68
CA ALA A 121 -7.42 -1.58 -1.65
C ALA A 121 -8.22 -0.34 -1.23
N SER A 122 -7.57 0.82 -1.31
CA SER A 122 -8.23 2.11 -1.21
C SER A 122 -8.62 2.60 -2.61
N PRO A 123 -9.40 3.69 -2.73
CA PRO A 123 -9.75 4.27 -4.03
C PRO A 123 -8.56 4.68 -4.92
N PHE A 124 -7.34 4.79 -4.37
CA PHE A 124 -6.18 5.31 -5.08
C PHE A 124 -4.89 4.49 -4.91
N VAL A 125 -4.86 3.52 -3.99
CA VAL A 125 -3.71 2.63 -3.83
C VAL A 125 -4.16 1.21 -3.51
N SER A 126 -3.47 0.24 -4.12
CA SER A 126 -3.70 -1.18 -3.93
C SER A 126 -2.37 -1.92 -3.77
N PHE A 127 -2.39 -3.03 -3.02
CA PHE A 127 -1.21 -3.78 -2.64
C PHE A 127 -1.32 -5.22 -3.10
N TYR A 128 -0.27 -5.71 -3.74
CA TYR A 128 -0.22 -7.08 -4.26
C TYR A 128 1.08 -7.76 -3.83
N ILE A 129 0.98 -9.01 -3.41
CA ILE A 129 2.15 -9.86 -3.20
C ILE A 129 2.58 -10.37 -4.58
N ASN A 130 3.80 -10.06 -5.01
CA ASN A 130 4.28 -10.46 -6.35
C ASN A 130 4.41 -11.98 -6.49
N ASN A 131 4.92 -12.64 -5.45
CA ASN A 131 5.16 -14.07 -5.45
C ASN A 131 4.26 -14.71 -4.39
N ASN A 132 3.18 -15.36 -4.82
CA ASN A 132 2.30 -16.10 -3.96
C ASN A 132 2.39 -17.61 -4.24
N VAL A 133 2.07 -18.39 -3.22
CA VAL A 133 1.80 -19.82 -3.34
C VAL A 133 0.36 -20.08 -2.95
N THR A 134 -0.29 -20.97 -3.71
CA THR A 134 -1.64 -21.44 -3.40
C THR A 134 -1.55 -22.74 -2.61
N LEU A 135 -2.19 -22.76 -1.45
CA LEU A 135 -2.35 -23.90 -0.57
C LEU A 135 -3.84 -24.28 -0.52
N PHE A 136 -4.12 -25.58 -0.50
CA PHE A 136 -5.48 -26.11 -0.39
C PHE A 136 -5.64 -26.74 0.99
N LEU A 137 -6.51 -26.16 1.81
CA LEU A 137 -6.85 -26.63 3.15
C LEU A 137 -8.04 -27.58 3.06
N CYS A 138 -7.79 -28.88 3.26
CA CYS A 138 -8.81 -29.91 3.04
C CYS A 138 -9.10 -30.67 4.33
N ASN A 139 -10.38 -30.78 4.70
CA ASN A 139 -10.78 -31.65 5.80
C ASN A 139 -10.47 -33.11 5.46
N ARG A 140 -9.86 -33.83 6.41
CA ARG A 140 -9.44 -35.23 6.25
C ARG A 140 -10.63 -36.16 5.92
N SER A 141 -11.84 -35.79 6.32
CA SER A 141 -13.06 -36.54 5.99
C SER A 141 -13.41 -36.58 4.50
N HIS A 142 -12.89 -35.66 3.68
CA HIS A 142 -13.21 -35.59 2.25
C HIS A 142 -12.39 -36.55 1.37
N ASN A 143 -11.45 -37.32 1.95
CA ASN A 143 -10.64 -38.34 1.26
C ASN A 143 -10.10 -37.89 -0.11
N ILE A 144 -9.39 -36.75 -0.11
CA ILE A 144 -8.84 -36.13 -1.32
C ILE A 144 -7.72 -37.00 -1.89
N ASN A 145 -7.84 -37.38 -3.16
CA ASN A 145 -6.84 -38.16 -3.90
C ASN A 145 -6.32 -37.35 -5.09
N PRO A 146 -5.40 -36.39 -4.87
CA PRO A 146 -4.92 -35.55 -5.94
C PRO A 146 -3.83 -36.27 -6.78
N PRO A 147 -3.55 -35.81 -8.01
CA PRO A 147 -2.45 -36.32 -8.82
C PRO A 147 -1.09 -36.23 -8.11
N ALA A 148 -0.13 -37.09 -8.50
CA ALA A 148 1.20 -37.21 -7.85
C ALA A 148 2.05 -35.92 -7.79
N GLN A 149 1.67 -34.88 -8.54
CA GLN A 149 2.31 -33.56 -8.49
C GLN A 149 1.93 -32.73 -7.25
N TYR A 150 0.83 -33.09 -6.58
CA TYR A 150 0.38 -32.42 -5.36
C TYR A 150 0.94 -33.12 -4.14
N PHE A 151 1.51 -32.31 -3.25
CA PHE A 151 2.14 -32.79 -2.02
C PHE A 151 1.22 -32.49 -0.85
N LYS A 152 1.20 -33.42 0.11
CA LYS A 152 0.42 -33.30 1.33
C LYS A 152 1.33 -32.99 2.50
N HIS A 153 1.01 -31.95 3.24
CA HIS A 153 1.54 -31.68 4.55
C HIS A 153 0.51 -32.09 5.61
N ASN A 154 0.92 -33.00 6.50
CA ASN A 154 0.04 -33.59 7.51
C ASN A 154 -0.06 -32.66 8.72
N CYS A 155 -1.27 -32.17 9.00
CA CYS A 155 -1.56 -31.38 10.18
C CYS A 155 -2.18 -32.28 11.25
N SER A 156 -1.39 -33.17 11.84
CA SER A 156 -1.88 -34.27 12.68
C SER A 156 -2.73 -33.83 13.88
N SER A 157 -2.46 -32.64 14.42
CA SER A 157 -3.22 -32.04 15.53
C SER A 157 -4.54 -31.35 15.11
N PHE A 158 -4.86 -31.29 13.81
CA PHE A 158 -6.02 -30.57 13.25
C PHE A 158 -6.86 -31.46 12.35
N SER A 159 -8.16 -31.20 12.19
CA SER A 159 -9.06 -32.02 11.34
C SER A 159 -8.81 -31.93 9.83
N TYR A 160 -7.82 -31.14 9.39
CA TYR A 160 -7.50 -30.91 7.99
C TYR A 160 -6.04 -31.26 7.68
N ASP A 161 -5.72 -31.37 6.39
CA ASP A 161 -4.36 -31.43 5.86
C ASP A 161 -4.18 -30.31 4.81
N ILE A 162 -2.93 -29.92 4.55
CA ILE A 162 -2.60 -28.89 3.55
C ILE A 162 -2.03 -29.55 2.30
N TYR A 163 -2.54 -29.17 1.14
CA TYR A 163 -2.05 -29.63 -0.16
C TYR A 163 -1.49 -28.47 -0.99
N TYR A 164 -0.47 -28.73 -1.79
CA TYR A 164 0.12 -27.73 -2.69
C TYR A 164 0.76 -28.38 -3.92
N ASN A 165 0.86 -27.62 -5.02
CA ASN A 165 1.45 -28.11 -6.26
C ASN A 165 2.99 -27.95 -6.23
N ARG A 166 3.73 -29.03 -6.49
CA ARG A 166 5.21 -29.04 -6.52
C ARG A 166 5.81 -28.55 -7.85
N LYS A 167 5.01 -28.46 -8.91
CA LYS A 167 5.48 -28.08 -10.25
C LYS A 167 4.90 -26.71 -10.63
N PRO A 168 5.51 -25.60 -10.18
CA PRO A 168 4.98 -24.26 -10.41
C PRO A 168 4.93 -23.88 -11.91
N TYR A 169 5.74 -24.54 -12.75
CA TYR A 169 5.83 -24.28 -14.19
C TYR A 169 4.93 -25.14 -15.07
N LEU A 170 4.25 -26.15 -14.51
CA LEU A 170 3.21 -26.82 -15.29
C LEU A 170 1.95 -25.97 -15.19
N ASN A 171 1.44 -25.55 -16.36
CA ASN A 171 0.11 -24.98 -16.53
C ASN A 171 -0.97 -26.00 -16.12
N VAL A 172 -1.07 -26.27 -14.83
CA VAL A 172 -2.30 -26.78 -14.24
C VAL A 172 -3.18 -25.55 -14.19
N THR A 173 -4.06 -25.41 -15.19
CA THR A 173 -5.08 -24.38 -15.16
C THR A 173 -5.82 -24.46 -13.82
N ASN A 174 -6.13 -23.32 -13.22
CA ASN A 174 -6.85 -23.26 -11.94
C ASN A 174 -8.08 -24.18 -11.97
N GLU A 175 -8.79 -24.24 -13.10
CA GLU A 175 -9.91 -25.15 -13.38
C GLU A 175 -9.63 -26.63 -13.06
N LYS A 176 -8.43 -27.15 -13.37
CA LYS A 176 -8.06 -28.54 -13.06
C LYS A 176 -7.76 -28.74 -11.58
N ALA A 177 -7.10 -27.77 -10.93
CA ALA A 177 -6.88 -27.80 -9.49
C ALA A 177 -8.21 -27.74 -8.73
N ASP A 178 -9.10 -26.86 -9.18
CA ASP A 178 -10.43 -26.62 -8.63
C ASP A 178 -11.29 -27.89 -8.63
N SER A 179 -11.16 -28.76 -9.64
CA SER A 179 -11.91 -30.03 -9.64
C SER A 179 -11.52 -30.97 -8.48
N PHE A 180 -10.24 -31.05 -8.12
CA PHE A 180 -9.75 -31.95 -7.07
C PHE A 180 -9.93 -31.36 -5.67
N PHE A 181 -9.85 -30.03 -5.57
CA PHE A 181 -9.87 -29.30 -4.32
C PHE A 181 -11.15 -28.47 -4.14
N SER A 182 -12.23 -28.78 -4.88
CA SER A 182 -13.52 -28.07 -4.82
C SER A 182 -14.14 -28.04 -3.43
N SER A 183 -13.87 -29.05 -2.59
CA SER A 183 -14.33 -29.12 -1.20
C SER A 183 -13.33 -28.53 -0.19
N CYS A 184 -12.26 -27.89 -0.65
CA CYS A 184 -11.18 -27.35 0.17
C CYS A 184 -11.18 -25.83 0.15
N SER A 185 -10.67 -25.21 1.22
CA SER A 185 -10.44 -23.77 1.22
C SER A 185 -9.16 -23.47 0.45
N VAL A 186 -9.24 -22.54 -0.51
CA VAL A 186 -8.08 -22.07 -1.28
C VAL A 186 -7.45 -20.90 -0.54
N LEU A 187 -6.18 -21.04 -0.18
CA LEU A 187 -5.43 -20.05 0.59
C LEU A 187 -4.19 -19.58 -0.15
N GLN A 188 -3.86 -18.30 -0.03
CA GLN A 188 -2.69 -17.68 -0.65
C GLN A 188 -1.73 -17.13 0.41
N PHE A 189 -0.44 -17.40 0.21
CA PHE A 189 0.63 -16.97 1.10
C PHE A 189 1.81 -16.42 0.30
N PRO A 190 2.62 -15.52 0.90
CA PRO A 190 3.85 -15.08 0.27
C PRO A 190 4.84 -16.23 0.11
N SER A 191 5.50 -16.27 -1.05
CA SER A 191 6.53 -17.25 -1.39
C SER A 191 7.87 -16.58 -1.63
N LYS A 192 8.94 -17.13 -1.05
CA LYS A 192 10.33 -16.70 -1.31
C LYS A 192 11.03 -17.55 -2.37
N ASP A 193 10.49 -18.72 -2.67
CA ASP A 193 11.10 -19.70 -3.55
C ASP A 193 10.02 -20.52 -4.28
N LEU A 194 10.47 -21.42 -5.15
CA LEU A 194 9.64 -22.39 -5.85
C LEU A 194 9.14 -23.47 -4.88
N THR A 195 7.99 -24.06 -5.21
CA THR A 195 7.37 -25.14 -4.43
C THR A 195 8.02 -26.50 -4.68
N ASP A 196 9.30 -26.56 -5.03
CA ASP A 196 9.99 -27.76 -5.52
C ASP A 196 10.44 -28.73 -4.42
N THR A 197 10.23 -28.38 -3.14
CA THR A 197 10.55 -29.20 -1.98
C THR A 197 9.30 -29.80 -1.31
N ARG A 198 9.51 -30.68 -0.31
CA ARG A 198 8.43 -31.23 0.54
C ARG A 198 8.10 -30.38 1.75
N HIS A 199 8.93 -29.39 2.05
CA HIS A 199 8.86 -28.62 3.29
C HIS A 199 8.22 -27.28 3.00
N ILE A 200 7.00 -27.05 3.49
CA ILE A 200 6.24 -25.82 3.24
C ILE A 200 7.05 -24.57 3.61
N LEU A 201 7.81 -24.61 4.72
CA LEU A 201 8.66 -23.51 5.19
C LEU A 201 9.89 -23.22 4.29
N SER A 202 10.19 -24.08 3.31
CA SER A 202 11.25 -23.77 2.33
C SER A 202 10.81 -22.67 1.37
N PHE A 203 9.51 -22.57 1.08
CA PHE A 203 8.96 -21.64 0.10
C PHE A 203 7.99 -20.62 0.71
N VAL A 204 7.10 -21.02 1.63
CA VAL A 204 6.26 -20.07 2.37
C VAL A 204 7.14 -19.19 3.24
N SER A 205 6.93 -17.89 3.15
CA SER A 205 7.83 -16.90 3.73
C SER A 205 7.07 -15.76 4.39
N ALA A 206 7.66 -15.23 5.45
CA ALA A 206 7.26 -13.96 6.05
C ALA A 206 7.98 -12.75 5.44
N GLN A 207 9.05 -13.01 4.68
CA GLN A 207 9.62 -12.01 3.79
C GLN A 207 8.89 -12.07 2.45
N MET A 208 8.44 -10.92 1.96
CA MET A 208 7.63 -10.83 0.76
C MET A 208 7.91 -9.58 -0.04
N VAL A 209 7.71 -9.68 -1.35
CA VAL A 209 7.77 -8.56 -2.28
C VAL A 209 6.36 -8.04 -2.50
N ILE A 210 6.15 -6.76 -2.18
CA ILE A 210 4.87 -6.07 -2.35
C ILE A 210 5.00 -5.09 -3.50
N LYS A 211 4.11 -5.24 -4.48
CA LYS A 211 3.88 -4.25 -5.53
C LYS A 211 2.73 -3.33 -5.12
N ILE A 212 2.98 -2.04 -5.30
CA ILE A 212 2.09 -0.94 -4.98
C ILE A 212 1.59 -0.38 -6.30
N VAL A 213 0.28 -0.42 -6.48
CA VAL A 213 -0.38 0.05 -7.69
C VAL A 213 -1.25 1.24 -7.32
N LEU A 214 -0.94 2.39 -7.92
CA LEU A 214 -1.81 3.57 -7.87
C LEU A 214 -2.96 3.37 -8.85
N SER A 215 -4.13 3.94 -8.57
CA SER A 215 -5.16 4.08 -9.60
C SER A 215 -4.66 5.00 -10.71
N ASP A 216 -5.15 4.80 -11.94
CA ASP A 216 -4.73 5.60 -13.11
C ASP A 216 -4.87 7.12 -12.86
N ASP A 217 -6.00 7.52 -12.28
CA ASP A 217 -6.30 8.91 -11.92
C ASP A 217 -5.32 9.44 -10.84
N CYS A 218 -4.86 8.58 -9.93
CA CYS A 218 -3.90 8.97 -8.90
C CYS A 218 -2.47 9.02 -9.45
N ASP A 219 -2.10 8.08 -10.31
CA ASP A 219 -0.84 8.07 -11.02
C ASP A 219 -0.68 9.34 -11.87
N GLU A 220 -1.71 9.72 -12.61
CA GLU A 220 -1.81 10.99 -13.34
C GLU A 220 -1.62 12.20 -12.39
N CYS A 221 -2.29 12.20 -11.25
CA CYS A 221 -2.12 13.26 -10.27
C CYS A 221 -0.66 13.36 -9.75
N SER A 222 -0.10 12.26 -9.27
CA SER A 222 1.19 12.28 -8.57
C SER A 222 2.37 12.35 -9.52
N ASN A 223 2.37 11.54 -10.58
CA ASN A 223 3.52 11.38 -11.45
C ASN A 223 3.51 12.36 -12.64
N HIS A 224 2.33 12.77 -13.13
CA HIS A 224 2.23 13.69 -14.27
C HIS A 224 2.01 15.14 -13.83
N ARG A 225 1.17 15.38 -12.81
CA ARG A 225 0.84 16.73 -12.34
C ARG A 225 1.68 17.19 -11.15
N GLY A 226 2.41 16.27 -10.51
CA GLY A 226 3.20 16.56 -9.31
C GLY A 226 2.35 16.85 -8.06
N GLY A 227 1.09 16.45 -8.09
CA GLY A 227 0.16 16.59 -6.97
C GLY A 227 0.22 15.40 -6.02
N GLN A 228 -0.76 15.33 -5.12
CA GLN A 228 -0.91 14.24 -4.17
C GLN A 228 -2.36 13.79 -4.11
N CYS A 229 -2.60 12.49 -4.16
CA CYS A 229 -3.94 11.96 -4.04
C CYS A 229 -4.33 11.94 -2.56
N MET A 230 -5.37 12.71 -2.24
CA MET A 230 -5.92 12.85 -0.89
C MET A 230 -7.34 12.30 -0.86
N LEU A 231 -7.69 11.62 0.23
CA LEU A 231 -9.06 11.18 0.46
C LEU A 231 -9.95 12.36 0.85
N ASP A 232 -11.20 12.33 0.39
CA ASP A 232 -12.24 13.20 0.90
C ASP A 232 -12.56 12.90 2.38
N ALA A 233 -13.29 13.79 3.04
CA ALA A 233 -13.65 13.63 4.45
C ALA A 233 -14.42 12.32 4.73
N LYS A 234 -15.07 11.74 3.71
CA LYS A 234 -15.83 10.50 3.79
C LYS A 234 -14.99 9.26 3.46
N ARG A 235 -13.74 9.42 3.03
CA ARG A 235 -12.82 8.38 2.55
C ARG A 235 -13.39 7.53 1.40
N MET A 236 -14.32 8.10 0.62
CA MET A 236 -14.97 7.41 -0.48
C MET A 236 -14.33 7.76 -1.82
N PHE A 237 -13.94 9.02 -1.97
CA PHE A 237 -13.34 9.54 -3.18
C PHE A 237 -11.98 10.12 -2.86
N PHE A 238 -11.14 10.24 -3.87
CA PHE A 238 -9.91 11.00 -3.77
C PHE A 238 -9.94 12.21 -4.70
N TYR A 239 -9.11 13.19 -4.39
CA TYR A 239 -8.87 14.36 -5.23
C TYR A 239 -7.36 14.62 -5.33
N CYS A 240 -6.97 15.32 -6.39
CA CYS A 240 -5.59 15.71 -6.61
C CYS A 240 -5.29 17.04 -5.93
N GLN A 241 -4.56 17.02 -4.82
CA GLN A 241 -4.12 18.23 -4.14
C GLN A 241 -2.80 18.73 -4.77
N ASN A 242 -2.68 20.05 -4.97
CA ASN A 242 -1.46 20.71 -5.47
C ASN A 242 -0.96 20.22 -6.84
N GLY A 243 -1.79 19.53 -7.62
CA GLY A 243 -1.45 19.15 -9.00
C GLY A 243 -1.45 20.36 -9.92
N LYS A 244 -0.48 20.44 -10.85
CA LYS A 244 -0.53 21.41 -11.94
C LYS A 244 -1.81 21.20 -12.75
N VAL A 245 -2.60 22.25 -12.91
CA VAL A 245 -3.73 22.25 -13.85
C VAL A 245 -3.14 22.20 -15.26
N GLN A 246 -3.39 21.12 -15.99
CA GLN A 246 -3.14 21.13 -17.44
C GLN A 246 -4.20 22.02 -18.09
N ILE A 247 -3.83 23.26 -18.37
CA ILE A 247 -4.61 24.11 -19.26
C ILE A 247 -4.33 23.59 -20.67
N ASN A 248 -5.23 22.77 -21.21
CA ASN A 248 -5.19 22.42 -22.63
C ASN A 248 -5.54 23.68 -23.43
N LEU A 249 -4.51 24.42 -23.85
CA LEU A 249 -4.63 25.51 -24.81
C LEU A 249 -4.98 24.92 -26.18
N SER A 250 -6.25 24.62 -26.43
CA SER A 250 -6.72 24.36 -27.79
C SER A 250 -6.75 25.69 -28.54
N HIS A 251 -5.77 25.93 -29.40
CA HIS A 251 -5.81 27.03 -30.35
C HIS A 251 -6.80 26.67 -31.47
N SER A 252 -8.03 27.18 -31.41
CA SER A 252 -8.90 27.25 -32.58
C SER A 252 -8.57 28.53 -33.35
N CYS A 253 -7.70 28.44 -34.34
CA CYS A 253 -7.50 29.55 -35.29
C CYS A 253 -8.65 29.55 -36.29
N ILE A 254 -9.56 30.51 -36.18
CA ILE A 254 -10.46 30.92 -37.25
C ILE A 254 -9.74 32.07 -37.99
N PRO A 255 -9.80 32.17 -39.33
CA PRO A 255 -9.04 33.19 -40.04
C PRO A 255 -9.53 34.57 -39.57
N PHE A 256 -8.60 35.33 -38.98
CA PHE A 256 -8.69 36.71 -38.52
C PHE A 256 -8.87 37.02 -37.03
N ASP A 257 -9.04 36.05 -36.10
CA ASP A 257 -8.91 36.34 -34.66
C ASP A 257 -8.51 35.09 -33.84
N CYS A 258 -7.41 35.19 -33.07
CA CYS A 258 -7.06 34.19 -32.04
C CYS A 258 -7.67 34.61 -30.70
N PHE A 259 -8.73 33.92 -30.27
CA PHE A 259 -9.23 34.02 -28.89
C PHE A 259 -8.70 32.87 -28.02
N LEU A 260 -8.25 33.21 -26.81
CA LEU A 260 -8.03 32.25 -25.73
C LEU A 260 -9.39 31.75 -25.24
N ILE A 261 -9.73 30.49 -25.55
CA ILE A 261 -10.93 29.85 -25.01
C ILE A 261 -10.52 29.06 -23.78
N PHE A 262 -11.04 29.46 -22.62
CA PHE A 262 -10.97 28.68 -21.39
C PHE A 262 -12.14 27.70 -21.38
N ASN A 263 -11.87 26.40 -21.52
CA ASN A 263 -12.86 25.38 -21.18
C ASN A 263 -12.57 24.90 -19.76
N THR A 264 -13.51 25.17 -18.85
CA THR A 264 -13.57 24.63 -17.48
C THR A 264 -14.00 23.17 -17.49
#